data_AF-A0A699L529-F1
#
_entry.id   AF-A0A699L529-F1
#
_cell.length_a   1.000
_cell.length_b   1.000
_cell.length_c   1.000
_cell.angle_alpha   90.00
_cell.angle_beta   90.00
_cell.angle_gamma   90.00
#
_symmetry.space_group_name_H-M   'P 1'
#
loop_
_entity.id
_entity.type
_entity.pdbx_description
1 polymer ?
#
loop_
_entity_poly.entity_id
_entity_poly.type
_entity_poly.pdbx_seq_one_letter_code
_entity_poly.pdbx_strand_id
1 'polypeptide(L)'
;MYHGGTNFGRTAGGPFITTSYDYDAPIDEYGLLRQPKYDHLKELHKAIKSSERAILSADPAFVSLGTYEQAHVFSSKTGGCAAFIANYHLNSSTTVTFRKKRHTLPPWSISILPDCKHTVFNTAQVGTKTSLTDMLPTNVNRLAWQTFSEDVSTVD
;
A
#
# COMPACT_ATOMS: atom_id res chain seq x y z
N MET A 1 7.82 -4.04 -3.75
CA MET A 1 8.74 -2.90 -3.97
C MET A 1 8.01 -1.59 -3.72
N TYR A 2 8.71 -0.48 -3.39
CA TYR A 2 8.10 0.87 -3.43
C TYR A 2 8.13 1.45 -4.85
N HIS A 3 9.25 1.22 -5.55
CA HIS A 3 9.39 1.30 -7.00
C HIS A 3 10.11 0.04 -7.45
N GLY A 4 9.55 -0.66 -8.44
CA GLY A 4 10.11 -1.89 -8.99
C GLY A 4 11.14 -1.63 -10.08
N GLY A 5 10.71 -0.96 -11.15
CA GLY A 5 11.56 -0.59 -12.29
C GLY A 5 11.72 -1.72 -13.31
N THR A 6 12.90 -1.78 -13.93
CA THR A 6 13.19 -2.66 -15.08
C THR A 6 14.53 -3.36 -14.89
N ASN A 7 14.56 -4.65 -15.22
CA ASN A 7 15.77 -5.45 -15.35
C ASN A 7 16.47 -5.17 -16.69
N PHE A 8 17.26 -4.09 -16.76
CA PHE A 8 17.96 -3.71 -17.98
C PHE A 8 19.11 -4.66 -18.35
N GLY A 9 19.40 -4.72 -19.65
CA GLY A 9 20.52 -5.51 -20.18
C GLY A 9 20.26 -7.01 -20.10
N ARG A 10 21.33 -7.77 -19.80
CA ARG A 10 21.33 -9.25 -19.86
C ARG A 10 21.92 -9.92 -18.61
N THR A 11 22.15 -9.15 -17.56
CA THR A 11 22.71 -9.61 -16.28
C THR A 11 21.86 -9.22 -15.07
N ALA A 12 20.75 -8.50 -15.28
CA ALA A 12 19.71 -8.25 -14.29
C ALA A 12 18.55 -9.25 -14.49
N GLY A 13 17.69 -9.42 -13.47
CA GLY A 13 16.46 -10.22 -13.55
C GLY A 13 16.58 -11.66 -13.08
N GLY A 14 17.70 -12.36 -13.24
CA GLY A 14 17.78 -13.78 -12.86
C GLY A 14 16.96 -14.71 -13.78
N PRO A 15 16.98 -16.04 -13.55
CA PRO A 15 16.41 -17.00 -14.48
C PRO A 15 14.91 -16.84 -14.66
N PHE A 16 14.45 -16.73 -15.92
CA PHE A 16 13.03 -16.67 -16.30
C PHE A 16 12.22 -15.50 -15.71
N ILE A 17 12.88 -14.48 -15.19
CA ILE A 17 12.21 -13.25 -14.79
C ILE A 17 12.12 -12.31 -15.99
N THR A 18 10.98 -11.64 -16.10
CA THR A 18 10.72 -10.66 -17.16
C THR A 18 11.65 -9.45 -17.04
N THR A 19 11.82 -8.75 -18.16
CA THR A 19 12.45 -7.41 -18.17
C THR A 19 11.69 -6.45 -17.25
N SER A 20 10.35 -6.48 -17.27
CA SER A 20 9.56 -5.73 -16.29
C SER A 20 9.80 -6.24 -14.87
N TYR A 21 10.00 -5.31 -13.94
CA TYR A 21 10.09 -5.57 -12.51
C TYR A 21 9.09 -4.71 -11.72
N ASP A 22 7.97 -4.35 -12.34
CA ASP A 22 6.94 -3.42 -11.85
C ASP A 22 6.43 -3.74 -10.43
N TYR A 23 6.21 -5.02 -10.13
CA TYR A 23 5.78 -5.52 -8.81
C TYR A 23 4.43 -4.98 -8.31
N ASP A 24 3.60 -4.39 -9.19
CA ASP A 24 2.41 -3.63 -8.79
C ASP A 24 2.77 -2.61 -7.67
N ALA A 25 3.95 -2.00 -7.80
CA ALA A 25 4.48 -1.08 -6.81
C ALA A 25 3.66 0.25 -6.79
N PRO A 26 3.71 1.00 -5.68
CA PRO A 26 3.12 2.35 -5.60
C PRO A 26 3.63 3.31 -6.69
N ILE A 27 4.88 3.14 -7.12
CA ILE A 27 5.45 3.80 -8.29
C ILE A 27 5.72 2.71 -9.32
N ASP A 28 5.06 2.80 -10.48
CA ASP A 28 5.13 1.77 -11.52
C ASP A 28 6.52 1.67 -12.17
N GLU A 29 6.70 0.70 -13.06
CA GLU A 29 7.95 0.48 -13.81
C GLU A 29 8.50 1.77 -14.47
N TYR A 30 7.62 2.65 -14.95
CA TYR A 30 7.98 3.86 -15.69
C TYR A 30 8.16 5.09 -14.78
N GLY A 31 8.00 4.93 -13.46
CA GLY A 31 8.11 6.03 -12.51
C GLY A 31 6.81 6.82 -12.30
N LEU A 32 5.68 6.35 -12.83
CA LEU A 32 4.38 6.99 -12.64
C LEU A 32 3.74 6.55 -11.31
N LEU A 33 2.95 7.43 -10.72
CA LEU A 33 2.24 7.12 -9.47
C LEU A 33 1.06 6.19 -9.76
N ARG A 34 1.06 5.00 -9.16
CA ARG A 34 -0.03 4.03 -9.28
C ARG A 34 -1.13 4.37 -8.29
N GLN A 35 -2.20 4.99 -8.77
CA GLN A 35 -3.36 5.33 -7.94
C GLN A 35 -4.42 4.24 -7.99
N PRO A 36 -5.08 3.94 -6.85
CA PRO A 36 -5.04 4.71 -5.60
C PRO A 36 -3.93 4.29 -4.61
N LYS A 37 -3.15 3.26 -4.93
CA LYS A 37 -2.20 2.63 -4.01
C LYS A 37 -1.19 3.62 -3.42
N TYR A 38 -0.60 4.47 -4.26
CA TYR A 38 0.37 5.46 -3.81
C TYR A 38 -0.20 6.39 -2.75
N ASP A 39 -1.30 7.09 -3.06
CA ASP A 39 -1.85 8.06 -2.11
C ASP A 39 -2.54 7.37 -0.92
N HIS A 40 -3.14 6.18 -1.09
CA HIS A 40 -3.72 5.45 0.03
C HIS A 40 -2.67 5.07 1.08
N LEU A 41 -1.49 4.61 0.62
CA LEU A 41 -0.35 4.34 1.52
C LEU A 41 0.26 5.63 2.09
N LYS A 42 0.27 6.73 1.34
CA LYS A 42 0.70 8.04 1.83
C LYS A 42 -0.19 8.56 2.96
N GLU A 43 -1.52 8.43 2.84
CA GLU A 43 -2.45 8.82 3.91
C GLU A 43 -2.34 7.87 5.12
N LEU A 44 -2.11 6.56 4.90
CA LEU A 44 -1.74 5.63 5.97
C LEU A 44 -0.48 6.11 6.71
N HIS A 45 0.58 6.49 6.00
CA HIS A 45 1.80 6.99 6.62
C HIS A 45 1.57 8.27 7.44
N LYS A 46 0.74 9.20 6.94
CA LYS A 46 0.35 10.39 7.71
C LYS A 46 -0.40 10.04 9.00
N ALA A 47 -1.29 9.04 8.96
CA ALA A 47 -2.01 8.56 10.14
C ALA A 47 -1.10 7.85 11.16
N ILE A 48 -0.11 7.09 10.69
CA ILE A 48 0.92 6.51 11.56
C ILE A 48 1.78 7.62 12.18
N LYS A 49 2.18 8.62 11.38
CA LYS A 49 2.98 9.75 11.87
C LYS A 49 2.26 10.61 12.89
N SER A 50 0.97 10.85 12.75
CA SER A 50 0.19 11.51 13.80
C SER A 50 0.08 10.68 15.08
N SER A 51 0.24 9.36 14.99
CA SER A 51 0.24 8.42 16.12
C SER A 51 1.65 8.15 16.70
N GLU A 52 2.71 8.70 16.10
CA GLU A 52 4.12 8.34 16.34
C GLU A 52 4.51 8.46 17.81
N ARG A 53 4.15 9.58 18.46
CA ARG A 53 4.52 9.83 19.85
C ARG A 53 3.97 8.76 20.80
N ALA A 54 2.74 8.32 20.60
CA ALA A 54 2.11 7.29 21.44
C ALA A 54 2.73 5.91 21.18
N ILE A 55 2.94 5.56 19.90
CA ILE A 55 3.52 4.27 19.48
C ILE A 55 4.94 4.10 20.02
N LEU A 56 5.75 5.16 20.00
CA LEU A 56 7.13 5.11 20.47
C LEU A 56 7.27 5.17 22.00
N SER A 57 6.18 5.44 22.72
CA SER A 57 6.21 5.68 24.17
C SER A 57 5.46 4.62 24.99
N ALA A 58 4.94 3.57 24.37
CA ALA A 58 4.19 2.51 25.03
C ALA A 58 4.17 1.23 24.18
N ASP A 59 3.98 0.09 24.85
CA ASP A 59 3.60 -1.15 24.16
C ASP A 59 2.08 -1.18 23.88
N PRO A 60 1.63 -1.92 22.85
CA PRO A 60 0.21 -2.01 22.54
C PRO A 60 -0.55 -2.81 23.61
N ALA A 61 -1.57 -2.20 24.21
CA ALA A 61 -2.55 -2.91 25.03
C ALA A 61 -3.70 -3.43 24.17
N PHE A 62 -3.99 -4.72 24.27
CA PHE A 62 -5.11 -5.37 23.60
C PHE A 62 -6.44 -5.10 24.32
N VAL A 63 -7.49 -4.82 23.53
CA VAL A 63 -8.86 -4.67 24.01
C VAL A 63 -9.81 -5.41 23.04
N SER A 64 -10.55 -6.40 23.52
CA SER A 64 -11.62 -7.02 22.74
C SER A 64 -12.82 -6.07 22.63
N LEU A 65 -13.35 -5.89 21.42
CA LEU A 65 -14.52 -5.06 21.14
C LEU A 65 -15.71 -5.87 20.58
N GLY A 66 -15.46 -7.13 20.22
CA GLY A 66 -16.44 -8.06 19.69
C GLY A 66 -15.78 -9.40 19.37
N THR A 67 -16.49 -10.25 18.63
CA THR A 67 -15.99 -11.57 18.21
C THR A 67 -14.86 -11.45 17.18
N TYR A 68 -14.96 -10.48 16.26
CA TYR A 68 -13.98 -10.24 15.20
C TYR A 68 -13.32 -8.86 15.31
N GLU A 69 -13.70 -8.09 16.32
CA GLU A 69 -13.29 -6.71 16.49
C GLU A 69 -12.41 -6.54 17.72
N GLN A 70 -11.29 -5.85 17.54
CA GLN A 70 -10.35 -5.57 18.62
C GLN A 70 -9.73 -4.19 18.45
N ALA A 71 -9.23 -3.64 19.55
CA ALA A 71 -8.39 -2.45 19.54
C ALA A 71 -7.01 -2.76 20.12
N HIS A 72 -5.99 -2.20 19.48
CA HIS A 72 -4.65 -2.07 20.04
C HIS A 72 -4.44 -0.62 20.44
N VAL A 73 -4.19 -0.38 21.73
CA VAL A 73 -4.12 0.96 22.30
C VAL A 73 -2.71 1.21 22.82
N PHE A 74 -2.06 2.22 22.27
CA PHE A 74 -0.79 2.76 22.74
C PHE A 74 -1.10 3.96 23.63
N SER A 75 -0.73 3.90 24.91
CA SER A 75 -1.06 4.99 25.84
C SER A 75 0.00 5.12 26.93
N SER A 76 0.55 6.31 27.10
CA SER A 76 1.44 6.64 28.22
C SER A 76 1.25 8.08 28.68
N LYS A 77 1.65 8.38 29.93
CA LYS A 77 1.49 9.71 30.52
C LYS A 77 2.15 10.81 29.69
N THR A 78 3.30 10.51 29.10
CA THR A 78 4.11 11.46 28.31
C THR A 78 3.88 11.31 26.80
N GLY A 79 3.39 10.16 26.32
CA GLY A 79 3.24 9.84 24.90
C GLY A 79 1.89 10.19 24.29
N GLY A 80 0.88 10.47 25.12
CA GLY A 80 -0.50 10.64 24.64
C GLY A 80 -1.17 9.28 24.44
N CYS A 81 -2.11 9.20 23.50
CA CYS A 81 -2.87 7.97 23.22
C CYS A 81 -3.15 7.82 21.74
N ALA A 82 -2.80 6.69 21.14
CA ALA A 82 -3.23 6.28 19.81
C ALA A 82 -3.90 4.89 19.87
N ALA A 83 -4.91 4.67 19.03
CA ALA A 83 -5.61 3.39 18.95
C ALA A 83 -5.77 2.92 17.51
N PHE A 84 -5.64 1.61 17.32
CA PHE A 84 -5.88 0.90 16.06
C PHE A 84 -7.04 -0.06 16.28
N ILE A 85 -8.18 0.23 15.65
CA ILE A 85 -9.41 -0.54 15.83
C ILE A 85 -9.66 -1.38 14.58
N ALA A 86 -9.57 -2.69 14.71
CA ALA A 86 -9.65 -3.65 13.63
C ALA A 86 -11.01 -4.38 13.61
N ASN A 87 -11.47 -4.69 12.40
CA ASN A 87 -12.53 -5.66 12.12
C ASN A 87 -11.95 -6.75 11.20
N TYR A 88 -11.79 -7.96 11.72
CA TYR A 88 -11.30 -9.11 10.93
C TYR A 88 -12.42 -9.89 10.24
N HIS A 89 -13.68 -9.49 10.40
CA HIS A 89 -14.75 -10.12 9.65
C HIS A 89 -14.57 -9.80 8.16
N LEU A 90 -14.46 -10.84 7.33
CA LEU A 90 -14.12 -10.69 5.91
C LEU A 90 -15.22 -10.00 5.10
N ASN A 91 -16.49 -10.24 5.45
CA ASN A 91 -17.63 -9.87 4.60
C ASN A 91 -18.65 -8.93 5.26
N SER A 92 -18.44 -8.50 6.51
CA SER A 92 -19.46 -7.77 7.27
C SER A 92 -18.88 -6.53 7.92
N SER A 93 -19.59 -5.42 7.72
CA SER A 93 -19.34 -4.18 8.45
C SER A 93 -19.95 -4.26 9.83
N THR A 94 -19.31 -3.64 10.81
CA THR A 94 -19.75 -3.64 12.20
C THR A 94 -19.60 -2.25 12.80
N THR A 95 -20.36 -1.95 13.85
CA THR A 95 -20.20 -0.71 14.61
C THR A 95 -19.84 -1.06 16.04
N VAL A 96 -18.63 -0.69 16.45
CA VAL A 96 -18.12 -0.91 17.80
C VAL A 96 -18.19 0.36 18.62
N THR A 97 -18.32 0.22 19.93
CA THR A 97 -18.18 1.34 20.87
C THR A 97 -16.81 1.30 21.51
N PHE A 98 -15.97 2.30 21.22
CA PHE A 98 -14.64 2.46 21.83
C PHE A 98 -14.58 3.80 22.55
N ARG A 99 -14.21 3.78 23.84
CA ARG A 99 -14.14 4.99 24.70
C ARG A 99 -15.37 5.89 24.62
N LYS A 100 -16.56 5.29 24.66
CA LYS A 100 -17.88 5.94 24.58
C LYS A 100 -18.21 6.62 23.24
N LYS A 101 -17.41 6.38 22.20
CA LYS A 101 -17.71 6.79 20.81
C LYS A 101 -17.96 5.56 19.95
N ARG A 102 -18.87 5.70 18.98
CA ARG A 102 -19.14 4.65 18.00
C ARG A 102 -18.21 4.81 16.80
N HIS A 103 -17.65 3.70 16.34
CA HIS A 103 -16.85 3.62 15.13
C HIS A 103 -17.42 2.53 14.23
N THR A 104 -17.78 2.89 13.00
CA THR A 104 -18.20 1.93 11.97
C THR A 104 -16.96 1.46 11.23
N LEU A 105 -16.76 0.14 11.20
CA LEU A 105 -15.62 -0.52 10.60
C LEU A 105 -16.11 -1.34 9.40
N PRO A 106 -15.64 -1.04 8.17
CA PRO A 106 -15.83 -1.92 7.02
C PRO A 106 -15.26 -3.33 7.27
N PRO A 107 -15.63 -4.33 6.44
CA PRO A 107 -15.03 -5.64 6.49
C PRO A 107 -13.53 -5.56 6.26
N TRP A 108 -12.76 -6.45 6.90
CA TRP A 108 -11.31 -6.57 6.72
C TRP A 108 -10.57 -5.22 6.77
N SER A 109 -10.80 -4.45 7.84
CA SER A 109 -10.28 -3.09 7.93
C SER A 109 -9.77 -2.71 9.31
N ILE A 110 -8.88 -1.71 9.34
CA ILE A 110 -8.36 -1.09 10.55
C ILE A 110 -8.58 0.42 10.46
N SER A 111 -9.16 0.99 11.50
CA SER A 111 -9.26 2.43 11.72
C SER A 111 -8.14 2.92 12.64
N ILE A 112 -7.49 4.03 12.30
CA ILE A 112 -6.41 4.65 13.09
C ILE A 112 -6.95 5.92 13.77
N LEU A 113 -6.77 5.98 15.09
CA LEU A 113 -7.21 7.07 15.96
C LEU A 113 -6.00 7.65 16.72
N PRO A 114 -5.34 8.70 16.23
CA PRO A 114 -4.12 9.25 16.81
C PRO A 114 -4.29 9.89 18.20
N ASP A 115 -5.53 10.14 18.60
CA ASP A 115 -5.94 10.69 19.89
C ASP A 115 -6.86 9.75 20.69
N CYS A 116 -7.00 8.50 20.22
CA CYS A 116 -7.95 7.51 20.73
C CYS A 116 -9.43 7.93 20.69
N LYS A 117 -9.80 8.94 19.88
CA LYS A 117 -11.17 9.49 19.81
C LYS A 117 -11.68 9.68 18.39
N HIS A 118 -10.85 10.14 17.45
CA HIS A 118 -11.26 10.47 16.09
C HIS A 118 -10.52 9.60 15.08
N THR A 119 -11.27 8.93 14.21
CA THR A 119 -10.69 8.17 13.10
C THR A 119 -10.17 9.15 12.06
N VAL A 120 -8.87 9.07 11.73
CA VAL A 120 -8.26 9.89 10.66
C VAL A 120 -8.01 9.09 9.39
N PHE A 121 -8.00 7.76 9.48
CA PHE A 121 -7.76 6.85 8.37
C PHE A 121 -8.42 5.50 8.63
N ASN A 122 -8.95 4.87 7.58
CA ASN A 122 -9.38 3.47 7.59
C ASN A 122 -8.83 2.75 6.36
N THR A 123 -8.26 1.55 6.55
CA THR A 123 -7.57 0.82 5.48
C THR A 123 -8.45 0.41 4.31
N ALA A 124 -9.77 0.31 4.49
CA ALA A 124 -10.73 -0.06 3.43
C ALA A 124 -11.45 1.15 2.82
N GLN A 125 -11.29 2.36 3.39
CA GLN A 125 -11.88 3.59 2.86
C GLN A 125 -10.87 4.32 1.99
N VAL A 126 -10.94 4.06 0.68
CA VAL A 126 -10.05 4.66 -0.32
C VAL A 126 -10.63 5.98 -0.82
N GLY A 127 -9.94 7.09 -0.55
CA GLY A 127 -10.38 8.44 -0.95
C GLY A 127 -9.83 8.92 -2.30
N THR A 128 -8.88 8.20 -2.89
CA THR A 128 -8.19 8.61 -4.11
C THR A 128 -8.81 7.96 -5.35
N LYS A 129 -8.91 8.71 -6.44
CA LYS A 129 -9.36 8.18 -7.74
C LYS A 129 -8.30 7.26 -8.34
N THR A 130 -8.74 6.13 -8.90
CA THR A 130 -7.87 5.21 -9.65
C THR A 130 -7.33 5.89 -10.91
N SER A 131 -6.03 5.70 -11.17
CA SER A 131 -5.42 6.08 -12.44
C SER A 131 -5.50 4.91 -13.42
N LEU A 132 -5.82 5.19 -14.68
CA LEU A 132 -5.68 4.24 -15.78
C LEU A 132 -4.44 4.62 -16.59
N THR A 133 -3.61 3.63 -16.90
CA THR A 133 -2.40 3.81 -17.70
C THR A 133 -2.65 3.33 -19.11
N ASP A 134 -2.41 4.19 -20.09
CA ASP A 134 -2.52 3.87 -21.51
C ASP A 134 -1.17 4.04 -22.20
N MET A 135 -0.82 3.06 -23.03
CA MET A 135 0.36 3.14 -23.89
C MET A 135 -0.07 3.58 -25.28
N LEU A 136 0.05 4.88 -25.56
CA LEU A 136 -0.33 5.47 -26.84
C LEU A 136 0.86 5.51 -27.81
N PRO A 137 0.67 5.18 -29.10
CA PRO A 137 1.71 5.36 -30.10
C PRO A 137 2.09 6.83 -30.21
N THR A 138 3.39 7.12 -30.25
CA THR A 138 3.88 8.45 -30.58
C THR A 138 4.03 8.59 -32.09
N ASN A 139 3.81 9.79 -32.63
CA ASN A 139 3.98 10.10 -34.06
C ASN A 139 5.48 10.18 -34.42
N VAL A 140 6.20 9.08 -34.26
CA VAL A 140 7.59 8.92 -34.69
C VAL A 140 7.63 8.35 -36.10
N ASN A 141 8.49 8.93 -36.94
CA ASN A 141 8.74 8.39 -38.27
C ASN A 141 9.25 6.95 -38.16
N ARG A 142 8.75 6.07 -39.03
CA ARG A 142 9.22 4.68 -39.08
C ARG A 142 10.71 4.67 -39.34
N LEU A 143 11.45 3.94 -38.50
CA LEU A 143 12.87 3.74 -38.68
C LEU A 143 13.11 2.90 -39.93
N ALA A 144 14.14 3.26 -40.72
CA ALA A 144 14.59 2.46 -41.85
C ALA A 144 15.40 1.27 -41.30
N TRP A 145 14.77 0.10 -41.24
CA TRP A 145 15.39 -1.11 -40.72
C TRP A 145 16.23 -1.84 -41.77
N GLN A 146 17.33 -2.44 -41.32
CA GLN A 146 18.13 -3.41 -42.06
C GLN A 146 18.08 -4.76 -41.34
N THR A 147 18.36 -5.84 -42.05
CA THR A 147 18.31 -7.21 -41.51
C THR A 147 19.67 -7.88 -41.62
N PHE A 148 20.02 -8.64 -40.58
CA PHE A 148 21.17 -9.53 -40.56
C PHE A 148 20.69 -10.94 -40.19
N SER A 149 21.17 -11.95 -40.90
CA SER A 149 20.87 -13.36 -40.62
C SER A 149 22.04 -13.94 -39.83
N GLU A 150 21.79 -14.32 -38.58
CA GLU A 150 22.77 -15.01 -37.75
C GLU A 150 22.96 -16.45 -38.25
N ASP A 151 24.19 -16.82 -38.57
CA ASP A 151 24.52 -18.18 -39.00
C ASP A 151 24.38 -19.17 -37.84
N VAL A 152 24.00 -20.42 -38.14
CA VAL A 152 24.05 -21.50 -37.16
C VAL A 152 25.50 -21.91 -36.99
N SER A 153 26.02 -21.87 -35.76
CA SER A 153 27.38 -22.33 -35.49
C SER A 153 27.58 -23.76 -35.99
N THR A 154 28.47 -23.96 -36.96
CA THR A 154 28.96 -25.28 -37.34
C THR A 154 29.96 -25.71 -36.29
N VAL A 155 29.57 -26.64 -35.43
CA VAL A 155 30.50 -27.29 -34.50
C VAL A 155 31.29 -28.31 -35.33
N ASP A 156 32.58 -28.06 -35.55
CA ASP A 156 33.54 -29.11 -35.92
C ASP A 156 33.88 -29.97 -34.70
#